data_AF-A0A2G2G6P7-F1
#
_entry.id   AF-A0A2G2G6P7-F1
#
_cell.length_a   1.000
_cell.length_b   1.000
_cell.length_c   1.000
_cell.angle_alpha   90.00
_cell.angle_beta   90.00
_cell.angle_gamma   90.00
#
_symmetry.space_group_name_H-M   'P 1'
#
loop_
_entity.id
_entity.type
_entity.pdbx_description
1 polymer ?
#
loop_
_entity_poly.entity_id
_entity_poly.type
_entity_poly.pdbx_seq_one_letter_code
_entity_poly.pdbx_strand_id
1 'polypeptide(L)'
;MSKQSESPKERINVTYKPATGDNSAEVEIPYKLTILGEFNPDEESKPVEDKKVISVNKNNFNDVLKHQNLSLNFSVDNKLTDEEGASMNVSLKLENMKDFSPESIVENVEEMKKLMELRQSLIALKGPLGNVPAFRKAIESAIGDESEREALLGELSLETQK
;
A
#
# COMPACT_ATOMS: atom_id res chain seq x y z
N MET A 1 17.63 4.16 -3.50
CA MET A 1 18.71 4.47 -4.47
C MET A 1 19.61 3.26 -4.61
N SER A 2 19.41 2.46 -5.66
CA SER A 2 20.32 1.34 -6.00
C SER A 2 21.67 1.92 -6.41
N LYS A 3 22.74 1.52 -5.71
CA LYS A 3 24.10 1.95 -6.06
C LYS A 3 24.52 1.26 -7.36
N GLN A 4 24.74 2.06 -8.40
CA GLN A 4 25.25 1.62 -9.69
C GLN A 4 26.71 1.19 -9.52
N SER A 5 26.96 -0.12 -9.61
CA SER A 5 28.30 -0.69 -9.62
C SER A 5 28.79 -0.68 -11.07
N GLU A 6 29.60 0.30 -11.44
CA GLU A 6 30.25 0.30 -12.76
C GLU A 6 31.31 -0.81 -12.85
N SER A 7 31.45 -1.38 -14.05
CA SER A 7 32.35 -2.50 -14.34
C SER A 7 33.81 -2.19 -13.97
N PRO A 8 34.55 -3.12 -13.32
CA PRO A 8 35.89 -2.82 -12.86
C PRO A 8 36.85 -2.64 -14.05
N LYS A 9 37.31 -1.40 -14.29
CA LYS A 9 38.60 -1.18 -14.98
C LYS A 9 39.71 -1.56 -14.00
N GLU A 10 40.88 -1.97 -14.51
CA GLU A 10 42.06 -2.54 -13.79
C GLU A 10 42.71 -1.62 -12.72
N ARG A 11 41.91 -0.95 -11.88
CA ARG A 11 42.32 -0.17 -10.72
C ARG A 11 41.40 -0.54 -9.56
N ILE A 12 42.02 -0.82 -8.42
CA ILE A 12 41.36 -1.11 -7.14
C ILE A 12 40.51 0.09 -6.69
N ASN A 13 39.20 -0.08 -6.70
CA ASN A 13 38.25 0.88 -6.14
C ASN A 13 37.99 0.54 -4.67
N VAL A 14 38.65 1.26 -3.75
CA VAL A 14 38.40 1.11 -2.31
C VAL A 14 37.13 1.88 -1.94
N THR A 15 36.09 1.17 -1.49
CA THR A 15 34.86 1.79 -0.97
C THR A 15 34.74 1.50 0.53
N TYR A 16 34.57 2.55 1.35
CA TYR A 16 34.31 2.39 2.78
C TYR A 16 32.90 1.83 2.99
N LYS A 17 32.82 0.56 3.40
CA LYS A 17 31.60 -0.05 3.94
C LYS A 17 31.77 -0.07 5.46
N PRO A 18 31.00 0.69 6.25
CA PRO A 18 31.00 0.54 7.70
C PRO A 18 30.51 -0.88 8.02
N ALA A 19 31.43 -1.74 8.44
CA ALA A 19 31.14 -3.09 8.85
C ALA A 19 30.58 -3.07 10.28
N THR A 20 29.34 -2.64 10.46
CA THR A 20 28.53 -3.14 11.57
C THR A 20 28.15 -4.58 11.28
N GLY A 21 29.13 -5.47 11.44
CA GLY A 21 29.03 -6.68 12.25
C GLY A 21 27.94 -7.71 11.98
N ASP A 22 27.40 -7.88 10.77
CA ASP A 22 26.58 -9.06 10.44
C ASP A 22 27.45 -10.31 10.22
N ASN A 23 28.31 -10.64 11.19
CA ASN A 23 29.02 -11.91 11.19
C ASN A 23 28.01 -13.01 11.53
N SER A 24 27.64 -13.82 10.55
CA SER A 24 26.95 -15.09 10.79
C SER A 24 27.91 -16.03 11.51
N ALA A 25 27.58 -16.43 12.74
CA ALA A 25 28.30 -17.50 13.41
C ALA A 25 28.19 -18.77 12.55
N GLU A 26 29.33 -19.34 12.18
CA GLU A 26 29.38 -20.61 11.46
C GLU A 26 29.03 -21.72 12.47
N VAL A 27 27.79 -22.23 12.38
CA VAL A 27 27.28 -23.32 13.23
C VAL A 27 27.20 -24.57 12.37
N GLU A 28 27.79 -25.68 12.81
CA GLU A 28 27.92 -26.93 12.03
C GLU A 28 26.55 -27.51 11.58
N ILE A 29 25.51 -27.35 12.39
CA ILE A 29 24.14 -27.66 12.00
C ILE A 29 23.23 -26.50 12.43
N PRO A 30 22.55 -25.81 11.50
CA PRO A 30 21.66 -24.72 11.85
C PRO A 30 20.44 -25.26 12.62
N TYR A 31 20.11 -24.62 13.74
CA TYR A 31 18.85 -24.89 14.46
C TYR A 31 17.66 -24.50 13.58
N LYS A 32 16.97 -25.50 13.02
CA LYS A 32 15.83 -25.31 12.13
C LYS A 32 14.53 -25.58 12.89
N LEU A 33 13.69 -24.56 12.98
CA LEU A 33 12.34 -24.67 13.52
C LEU A 33 11.34 -24.90 12.39
N THR A 34 10.39 -25.81 12.60
CA THR A 34 9.23 -25.97 11.72
C THR A 34 8.01 -25.42 12.44
N ILE A 35 7.39 -24.39 11.88
CA ILE A 35 6.19 -23.75 12.43
C ILE A 35 4.99 -24.31 11.68
N LEU A 36 4.04 -24.87 12.42
CA LEU A 36 2.81 -25.45 11.89
C LEU A 36 1.63 -24.55 12.28
N GLY A 37 0.75 -24.27 11.32
CA GLY A 37 -0.41 -23.43 11.52
C GLY A 37 -1.22 -23.26 10.23
N GLU A 38 -2.37 -22.63 10.37
CA GLU A 38 -3.18 -22.17 9.25
C GLU A 38 -2.65 -20.79 8.82
N PHE A 39 -2.00 -20.75 7.65
CA PHE A 39 -1.38 -19.52 7.12
C PHE A 39 -2.07 -18.97 5.88
N ASN A 40 -2.91 -19.78 5.22
CA ASN A 40 -3.75 -19.36 4.11
C ASN A 40 -5.10 -20.08 4.22
N PRO A 41 -6.20 -19.36 4.52
CA PRO A 41 -7.53 -19.95 4.67
C PRO A 41 -8.09 -20.50 3.34
N ASP A 42 -7.61 -19.99 2.21
CA ASP A 42 -8.04 -20.39 0.87
C ASP A 42 -7.17 -21.51 0.26
N GLU A 43 -6.22 -22.06 1.03
CA GLU A 43 -5.33 -23.12 0.53
C GLU A 43 -6.11 -24.42 0.26
N GLU A 44 -5.81 -25.05 -0.88
CA GLU A 44 -6.36 -26.35 -1.24
C GLU A 44 -6.04 -27.41 -0.18
N SER A 45 -7.08 -28.11 0.31
CA SER A 45 -6.92 -29.16 1.31
C SER A 45 -6.18 -30.36 0.72
N LYS A 46 -4.92 -30.51 1.14
CA LYS A 46 -4.05 -31.64 0.78
C LYS A 46 -3.76 -32.50 2.01
N PRO A 47 -3.63 -33.83 1.85
CA PRO A 47 -3.08 -34.70 2.89
C PRO A 47 -1.76 -34.14 3.41
N VAL A 48 -1.52 -34.29 4.72
CA VAL A 48 -0.32 -33.73 5.37
C VAL A 48 0.98 -34.27 4.75
N GLU A 49 0.97 -35.51 4.27
CA GLU A 49 2.08 -36.16 3.56
C GLU A 49 2.46 -35.49 2.24
N ASP A 50 1.52 -34.83 1.57
CA ASP A 50 1.74 -34.12 0.30
C ASP A 50 2.10 -32.64 0.50
N LYS A 51 1.99 -32.13 1.74
CA LYS A 51 2.29 -30.72 2.05
C LYS A 51 3.80 -30.47 2.03
N LYS A 52 4.22 -29.49 1.24
CA LYS A 52 5.63 -29.09 1.13
C LYS A 52 5.98 -28.05 2.19
N VAL A 53 7.11 -28.25 2.88
CA VAL A 53 7.66 -27.24 3.80
C VAL A 53 8.44 -26.19 3.02
N ILE A 54 8.06 -24.92 3.19
CA ILE A 54 8.74 -23.78 2.57
C ILE A 54 9.77 -23.20 3.55
N SER A 55 10.99 -22.94 3.07
CA SER A 55 12.03 -22.31 3.89
C SER A 55 11.87 -20.79 3.84
N VAL A 56 11.80 -20.16 5.01
CA VAL A 56 11.60 -18.71 5.16
C VAL A 56 12.77 -18.10 5.91
N ASN A 57 13.30 -16.99 5.39
CA ASN A 57 14.35 -16.18 5.98
C ASN A 57 14.10 -14.69 5.70
N LYS A 58 14.97 -13.81 6.21
CA LYS A 58 14.82 -12.35 6.09
C LYS A 58 14.83 -11.85 4.64
N ASN A 59 15.43 -12.59 3.71
CA ASN A 59 15.62 -12.18 2.34
C ASN A 59 14.48 -12.63 1.42
N ASN A 60 13.83 -13.76 1.73
CA ASN A 60 12.79 -14.36 0.87
C ASN A 60 11.37 -14.27 1.44
N PHE A 61 11.17 -13.65 2.61
CA PHE A 61 9.86 -13.59 3.28
C PHE A 61 8.76 -13.00 2.37
N ASN A 62 9.04 -11.86 1.73
CA ASN A 62 8.06 -11.21 0.85
C ASN A 62 7.78 -12.06 -0.40
N ASP A 63 8.79 -12.74 -0.95
CA ASP A 63 8.59 -13.62 -2.09
C ASP A 63 7.69 -14.80 -1.72
N VAL A 64 7.94 -15.43 -0.56
CA VAL A 64 7.09 -16.51 -0.06
C VAL A 64 5.67 -16.01 0.15
N LEU A 65 5.48 -14.86 0.80
CA LEU A 65 4.15 -14.28 1.03
C LEU A 65 3.40 -14.03 -0.27
N LYS A 66 4.08 -13.47 -1.28
CA LYS A 66 3.51 -13.24 -2.61
C LYS A 66 3.06 -14.53 -3.29
N HIS A 67 3.85 -15.60 -3.19
CA HIS A 67 3.52 -16.89 -3.81
C HIS A 67 2.39 -17.62 -3.07
N GLN A 68 2.12 -17.30 -1.81
CA GLN A 68 0.95 -17.83 -1.10
C GLN A 68 -0.37 -17.30 -1.66
N ASN A 69 -0.35 -16.19 -2.42
CA ASN A 69 -1.53 -15.57 -3.03
C ASN A 69 -2.68 -15.40 -2.03
N LEU A 70 -2.37 -14.82 -0.88
CA LEU A 70 -3.31 -14.65 0.22
C LEU A 70 -4.37 -13.60 -0.15
N SER A 71 -5.63 -14.03 -0.17
CA SER A 71 -6.79 -13.16 -0.34
C SER A 71 -7.61 -13.19 0.95
N LEU A 72 -8.08 -12.01 1.39
CA LEU A 72 -8.94 -11.89 2.56
C LEU A 72 -10.23 -11.20 2.14
N ASN A 73 -11.35 -11.90 2.28
CA ASN A 73 -12.68 -11.40 1.94
C ASN A 73 -13.55 -11.43 3.20
N PHE A 74 -13.93 -10.26 3.71
CA PHE A 74 -14.75 -10.16 4.91
C PHE A 74 -15.62 -8.91 4.88
N SER A 75 -16.70 -8.92 5.68
CA SER A 75 -17.60 -7.79 5.84
C SER A 75 -17.27 -7.04 7.12
N VAL A 76 -17.25 -5.71 7.06
CA VAL A 76 -16.99 -4.82 8.20
C VAL A 76 -18.11 -3.79 8.31
N ASP A 77 -18.23 -3.17 9.47
CA ASP A 77 -19.17 -2.07 9.66
C ASP A 77 -18.78 -0.87 8.78
N ASN A 78 -19.74 -0.35 8.02
CA ASN A 78 -19.54 0.87 7.24
C ASN A 78 -19.64 2.10 8.15
N LYS A 79 -18.58 2.93 8.16
CA LYS A 79 -18.51 4.19 8.90
C LYS A 79 -18.34 5.42 7.99
N LEU A 80 -18.48 5.24 6.68
CA LEU A 80 -18.42 6.34 5.70
C LEU A 80 -19.76 7.06 5.55
N THR A 81 -20.86 6.40 5.92
CA THR A 81 -22.21 6.92 5.86
C THR A 81 -22.85 6.90 7.25
N ASP A 82 -23.80 7.80 7.50
CA ASP A 82 -24.55 7.86 8.76
C ASP A 82 -25.65 6.78 8.86
N GLU A 83 -25.69 5.82 7.93
CA GLU A 83 -26.64 4.70 7.94
C GLU A 83 -26.29 3.67 9.01
N GLU A 84 -27.19 3.50 9.97
CA GLU A 84 -27.02 2.58 11.10
C GLU A 84 -27.15 1.12 10.64
N GLY A 85 -26.17 0.29 10.96
CA GLY A 85 -26.14 -1.12 10.56
C GLY A 85 -25.69 -1.38 9.12
N ALA A 86 -25.22 -0.36 8.40
CA ALA A 86 -24.62 -0.55 7.08
C ALA A 86 -23.31 -1.36 7.19
N SER A 87 -23.13 -2.31 6.28
CA SER A 87 -21.92 -3.15 6.17
C SER A 87 -21.20 -2.89 4.84
N MET A 88 -19.88 -2.96 4.86
CA MET A 88 -19.00 -2.84 3.69
C MET A 88 -18.22 -4.13 3.51
N ASN A 89 -18.16 -4.64 2.28
CA ASN A 89 -17.32 -5.78 1.96
C ASN A 89 -15.92 -5.31 1.59
N VAL A 90 -14.92 -5.93 2.20
CA VAL A 90 -13.51 -5.63 1.98
C VAL A 90 -12.85 -6.89 1.41
N SER A 91 -12.20 -6.70 0.26
CA SER A 91 -11.40 -7.71 -0.42
C SER A 91 -9.96 -7.22 -0.47
N LEU A 92 -9.06 -7.87 0.27
CA LEU A 92 -7.64 -7.55 0.30
C LEU A 92 -6.83 -8.63 -0.41
N LYS A 93 -5.85 -8.20 -1.19
CA LYS A 93 -4.81 -9.07 -1.75
C LYS A 93 -3.47 -8.71 -1.11
N LEU A 94 -2.83 -9.68 -0.48
CA LEU A 94 -1.60 -9.48 0.28
C LEU A 94 -0.43 -10.14 -0.46
N GLU A 95 0.50 -9.32 -0.95
CA GLU A 95 1.71 -9.78 -1.65
C GLU A 95 2.97 -9.57 -0.82
N ASN A 96 3.00 -8.54 0.03
CA ASN A 96 4.18 -8.20 0.82
C ASN A 96 3.79 -7.63 2.19
N MET A 97 4.76 -7.52 3.11
CA MET A 97 4.48 -7.09 4.48
C MET A 97 3.93 -5.65 4.58
N LYS A 98 4.19 -4.78 3.59
CA LYS A 98 3.65 -3.41 3.59
C LYS A 98 2.16 -3.38 3.25
N ASP A 99 1.62 -4.44 2.66
CA ASP A 99 0.21 -4.48 2.29
C ASP A 99 -0.72 -4.53 3.52
N PHE A 100 -0.16 -4.85 4.69
CA PHE A 100 -0.84 -4.72 5.99
C PHE A 100 -0.87 -3.28 6.52
N SER A 101 -0.19 -2.33 5.87
CA SER A 101 -0.21 -0.94 6.28
C SER A 101 -1.54 -0.28 5.91
N PRO A 102 -2.01 0.71 6.68
CA PRO A 102 -3.25 1.43 6.36
C PRO A 102 -3.22 2.08 4.98
N GLU A 103 -2.05 2.54 4.52
CA GLU A 103 -1.85 3.16 3.22
C GLU A 103 -2.22 2.18 2.10
N SER A 104 -1.64 0.97 2.11
CA SER A 104 -1.94 -0.07 1.13
C SER A 104 -3.38 -0.59 1.25
N ILE A 105 -3.93 -0.69 2.46
CA ILE A 105 -5.32 -1.12 2.65
C ILE A 105 -6.29 -0.11 2.01
N VAL A 106 -6.05 1.20 2.19
CA VAL A 106 -6.86 2.26 1.58
C VAL A 106 -6.80 2.22 0.05
N GLU A 107 -5.65 1.86 -0.53
CA GLU A 107 -5.52 1.71 -1.98
C GLU A 107 -6.30 0.51 -2.55
N ASN A 108 -6.52 -0.54 -1.75
CA ASN A 108 -7.26 -1.74 -2.16
C ASN A 108 -8.78 -1.60 -2.03
N VAL A 109 -9.27 -0.69 -1.18
CA VAL A 109 -10.71 -0.46 -0.98
C VAL A 109 -11.15 0.79 -1.74
N GLU A 110 -11.94 0.59 -2.79
CA GLU A 110 -12.31 1.62 -3.76
C GLU A 110 -12.97 2.85 -3.11
N GLU A 111 -13.84 2.65 -2.11
CA GLU A 111 -14.50 3.73 -1.39
C GLU A 111 -13.50 4.60 -0.61
N MET A 112 -12.51 3.99 0.02
CA MET A 112 -11.47 4.71 0.77
C MET A 112 -10.46 5.38 -0.16
N LYS A 113 -10.16 4.76 -1.30
CA LYS A 113 -9.29 5.33 -2.33
C LYS A 113 -9.82 6.67 -2.84
N LYS A 114 -11.12 6.78 -3.12
CA LYS A 114 -11.76 8.05 -3.52
C LYS A 114 -11.60 9.15 -2.46
N LEU A 115 -11.72 8.79 -1.18
CA LEU A 115 -11.49 9.74 -0.08
C LEU A 115 -10.01 10.16 0.00
N MET A 116 -9.09 9.26 -0.30
CA MET A 116 -7.66 9.58 -0.35
C MET A 116 -7.32 10.50 -1.53
N GLU A 117 -7.92 10.28 -2.70
CA GLU A 117 -7.80 11.17 -3.88
C GLU A 117 -8.37 12.56 -3.60
N LEU A 118 -9.52 12.63 -2.91
CA LEU A 118 -10.10 13.89 -2.46
C LEU A 118 -9.16 14.61 -1.49
N ARG A 119 -8.61 13.89 -0.50
CA ARG A 119 -7.60 14.45 0.42
C ARG A 119 -6.39 14.99 -0.34
N GLN A 120 -5.88 14.26 -1.33
CA GLN A 120 -4.73 14.69 -2.12
C GLN A 120 -5.04 15.96 -2.92
N SER A 121 -6.25 16.06 -3.49
CA SER A 121 -6.74 17.25 -4.17
C SER A 121 -6.84 18.45 -3.23
N LEU A 122 -7.35 18.25 -2.01
CA LEU A 122 -7.42 19.30 -0.99
C LEU A 122 -6.03 19.76 -0.50
N ILE A 123 -5.07 18.83 -0.39
CA ILE A 123 -3.68 19.17 -0.05
C ILE A 123 -3.04 19.99 -1.17
N ALA A 124 -3.25 19.60 -2.43
CA ALA A 124 -2.78 20.34 -3.59
C ALA A 124 -3.39 21.74 -3.65
N LEU A 125 -4.67 21.87 -3.30
CA LEU A 125 -5.36 23.16 -3.24
C LEU A 125 -4.84 24.06 -2.11
N LYS A 126 -4.50 23.48 -0.94
CA LYS A 126 -4.03 24.24 0.23
C LYS A 126 -2.77 25.06 -0.04
N GLY A 127 -1.85 24.56 -0.87
CA GLY A 127 -0.59 25.24 -1.17
C GLY A 127 -0.78 26.60 -1.87
N PRO A 128 -1.39 26.65 -3.07
CA PRO A 128 -1.68 27.87 -3.80
C PRO A 128 -2.57 28.85 -3.04
N LEU A 129 -3.53 28.36 -2.24
CA LEU A 129 -4.48 29.20 -1.50
C LEU A 129 -3.81 30.09 -0.45
N GLY A 130 -2.70 29.63 0.14
CA GLY A 130 -1.92 30.42 1.10
C GLY A 130 -0.93 31.39 0.46
N ASN A 131 -0.42 31.07 -0.73
CA ASN A 131 0.71 31.77 -1.34
C ASN A 131 0.31 32.71 -2.48
N VAL A 132 -0.87 32.55 -3.08
CA VAL A 132 -1.32 33.31 -4.26
C VAL A 132 -2.62 34.06 -3.94
N PRO A 133 -2.55 35.34 -3.53
CA PRO A 133 -3.74 36.14 -3.21
C PRO A 133 -4.75 36.27 -4.37
N ALA A 134 -4.28 36.24 -5.62
CA ALA A 134 -5.13 36.27 -6.80
C ALA A 134 -5.99 35.00 -6.93
N PHE A 135 -5.42 33.84 -6.63
CA PHE A 135 -6.13 32.55 -6.66
C PHE A 135 -7.23 32.51 -5.60
N ARG A 136 -6.94 33.00 -4.39
CA ARG A 136 -7.94 33.15 -3.33
C ARG A 136 -9.11 34.03 -3.76
N LYS A 137 -8.85 35.21 -4.33
CA LYS A 137 -9.90 36.11 -4.83
C LYS A 137 -10.74 35.49 -5.95
N ALA A 138 -10.11 34.72 -6.83
CA ALA A 138 -10.81 34.00 -7.90
C ALA A 138 -11.78 32.95 -7.34
N ILE A 139 -11.37 32.17 -6.33
CA ILE A 139 -12.26 31.21 -5.65
C ILE A 139 -13.38 31.93 -4.91
N GLU A 140 -13.09 33.02 -4.19
CA GLU A 140 -14.12 33.82 -3.50
C GLU A 140 -15.16 34.39 -4.49
N SER A 141 -14.72 34.83 -5.67
CA SER A 141 -15.62 35.29 -6.75
C SER A 141 -16.47 34.16 -7.31
N ALA A 142 -15.86 33.02 -7.65
CA ALA A 142 -16.56 31.87 -8.24
C ALA A 142 -17.57 31.21 -7.27
N ILE A 143 -17.34 31.30 -5.95
CA ILE A 143 -18.31 30.84 -4.94
C ILE A 143 -19.46 31.85 -4.76
N GLY A 144 -19.18 33.14 -4.97
CA GLY A 144 -20.17 34.21 -4.82
C GLY A 144 -21.19 34.27 -5.95
N ASP A 145 -20.87 33.75 -7.13
CA ASP A 145 -21.78 33.65 -8.27
C ASP A 145 -22.41 32.24 -8.34
N GLU A 146 -23.72 32.17 -8.15
CA GLU A 146 -24.47 30.91 -8.15
C GLU A 146 -24.43 30.19 -9.52
N SER A 147 -24.36 30.94 -10.62
CA SER A 147 -24.29 30.37 -11.98
C SER A 147 -22.91 29.80 -12.29
N GLU A 148 -21.83 30.49 -11.91
CA GLU A 148 -20.46 29.98 -12.10
C GLU A 148 -20.20 28.78 -11.17
N ARG A 149 -20.72 28.83 -9.94
CA ARG A 149 -20.64 27.72 -8.99
C ARG A 149 -21.31 26.46 -9.54
N GLU A 150 -22.52 26.56 -10.09
CA GLU A 150 -23.21 25.41 -10.69
C GLU A 150 -22.50 24.87 -11.93
N ALA A 151 -21.96 25.75 -12.79
CA ALA A 151 -21.18 25.33 -13.95
C ALA A 151 -19.90 24.57 -13.55
N LEU A 152 -19.15 25.11 -12.57
CA LEU A 152 -17.93 24.47 -12.06
C LEU A 152 -18.24 23.17 -11.32
N LEU A 153 -19.31 23.13 -10.53
CA LEU A 153 -19.77 21.88 -9.90
C LEU A 153 -20.20 20.85 -10.95
N GLY A 154 -20.81 21.28 -12.07
CA GLY A 154 -21.14 20.43 -13.20
C GLY A 154 -19.90 19.81 -13.86
N GLU A 155 -18.84 20.60 -14.03
CA GLU A 155 -17.54 20.12 -14.54
C GLU A 155 -16.82 19.20 -13.54
N LEU A 156 -16.93 19.48 -12.23
CA LEU A 156 -16.32 18.68 -11.16
C LEU A 156 -17.07 17.38 -10.86
N SER A 157 -18.38 17.32 -11.11
CA SER A 157 -19.22 16.21 -10.65
C SER A 157 -19.42 15.07 -11.65
N LEU A 158 -18.83 15.08 -12.85
CA LEU A 158 -19.25 14.15 -13.91
C LEU A 158 -18.12 13.59 -14.82
N GLU A 159 -17.03 13.08 -14.22
CA GLU A 159 -16.36 11.87 -14.72
C GLU A 159 -16.62 10.65 -13.80
N THR A 160 -17.75 10.65 -13.09
CA THR A 160 -18.25 9.48 -12.36
C THR A 160 -19.61 9.07 -12.91
N GLN A 161 -19.65 8.68 -14.20
CA GLN A 161 -20.76 7.91 -14.76
C GLN A 161 -20.25 6.91 -15.81
N LYS A 162 -19.81 5.73 -15.38
CA LYS A 162 -20.47 4.43 -15.67
C LYS A 162 -19.74 3.27 -15.00
#